data_AF-I1L5G4-F1
#
_entry.id   AF-I1L5G4-F1
#
_cell.length_a   1.000
_cell.length_b   1.000
_cell.length_c   1.000
_cell.angle_alpha   90.00
_cell.angle_beta   90.00
_cell.angle_gamma   90.00
#
_symmetry.space_group_name_H-M   'P 1'
#
loop_
_entity.id
_entity.type
_entity.pdbx_description
1 polymer ?
#
loop_
_entity_poly.entity_id
_entity_poly.type
_entity_poly.pdbx_seq_one_letter_code
_entity_poly.pdbx_strand_id
1 'polypeptide(L)'
;MAAAAAATLSSSFSKPSSLPFHTHSYSFPTTLPTVPTPPRAAVVKTPLIVYSKNPISDIVSSTESRSGGAWDDEKPREECGVVGIYGDPEASRLCYLALHALQHRGQEGAGIVTVHNNVLQSITGVGLVSDVFNQSKLDQLPGSLAIGHVRYSTAGQSMLKNVQPFVAGYRFGSVGVAHNGNLVNYRTLRTNLEDSGSIFNTTSDTEVVLHLIATSKHRPFILRIVDACEKLEGAYSIVFVTEDKLVAVRDPFGFRPLVMGRRSNGSVVFASETCALDLIEATYEREVYPGEVLVVDKNGIQSLCLMSHPQPKQCIFEHIYFALPNSVVFGRSVYESRRQFGEILATESPVDCDVVIAVPDSGVVAALGYAAKAGVPFQQGLIRSHYVGRTFIEPSQKIRDFGVKLKLSPVRAVLEGKRVVVVDDSIVRGTTSSKIVRLLKEAGAKEVHMRIASPPIIGSCYYGVDTPSSEELISNRMSVEEIRDFIGSDSLAFLPFDSLKRLLGGESPNFCYACFSGNYPVEPRELKVKRVGDFVDDGLNGSLESIDGGWVQANQNQIKLGTGTSTSTSISQ
;
A
#
# COMPACT_ATOMS: atom_id res chain seq x y z
N MET A 1 12.94 54.94 26.13
CA MET A 1 12.45 54.91 27.53
C MET A 1 12.44 53.45 27.97
N ALA A 2 13.22 53.15 29.02
CA ALA A 2 13.45 51.86 29.68
C ALA A 2 14.04 50.70 28.85
N ALA A 3 15.38 50.62 28.86
CA ALA A 3 16.17 49.43 28.60
C ALA A 3 16.48 48.72 29.93
N ALA A 4 16.54 47.38 29.94
CA ALA A 4 17.25 46.63 30.97
C ALA A 4 17.85 45.36 30.34
N ALA A 5 19.18 45.30 30.39
CA ALA A 5 20.02 44.18 30.00
C ALA A 5 20.62 43.53 31.25
N ALA A 6 20.75 42.21 31.25
CA ALA A 6 21.63 41.34 32.05
C ALA A 6 21.10 39.90 31.93
N ALA A 7 21.86 38.82 31.92
CA ALA A 7 23.27 38.55 31.79
C ALA A 7 23.40 37.04 31.48
N THR A 8 24.53 36.69 30.88
CA THR A 8 25.02 35.36 30.48
C THR A 8 25.03 34.31 31.60
N LEU A 9 24.64 33.07 31.28
CA LEU A 9 25.10 31.84 31.95
C LEU A 9 25.25 30.72 30.90
N SER A 10 26.51 30.35 30.66
CA SER A 10 26.92 29.17 29.92
C SER A 10 26.82 27.92 30.78
N SER A 11 26.21 26.85 30.27
CA SER A 11 26.44 25.49 30.77
C SER A 11 26.61 24.53 29.59
N SER A 12 27.79 23.92 29.58
CA SER A 12 28.22 22.84 28.70
C SER A 12 27.49 21.54 29.02
N PHE A 13 26.94 20.86 28.01
CA PHE A 13 26.68 19.42 28.07
C PHE A 13 27.34 18.71 26.88
N SER A 14 28.05 17.68 27.26
CA SER A 14 29.05 16.88 26.54
C SER A 14 28.44 15.86 25.58
N LYS A 15 29.10 15.67 24.43
CA LYS A 15 28.91 14.56 23.48
C LYS A 15 29.13 13.19 24.15
N PRO A 16 28.40 12.14 23.77
CA PRO A 16 28.87 10.77 23.91
C PRO A 16 29.81 10.44 22.73
N SER A 17 30.97 9.93 23.10
CA SER A 17 32.04 9.40 22.28
C SER A 17 31.62 8.16 21.48
N SER A 18 32.14 8.11 20.26
CA SER A 18 32.29 6.95 19.39
C SER A 18 32.88 5.72 20.10
N LEU A 19 32.29 4.55 19.85
CA LEU A 19 32.92 3.24 20.04
C LEU A 19 33.48 2.75 18.69
N PRO A 20 34.77 2.39 18.59
CA PRO A 20 35.32 1.78 17.39
C PRO A 20 35.21 0.26 17.45
N PHE A 21 34.62 -0.37 16.43
CA PHE A 21 34.81 -1.80 16.20
C PHE A 21 36.00 -1.99 15.24
N HIS A 22 37.12 -2.40 15.84
CA HIS A 22 38.33 -2.78 15.12
C HIS A 22 38.28 -4.25 14.70
N THR A 23 38.50 -4.45 13.39
CA THR A 23 39.33 -5.49 12.74
C THR A 23 39.10 -6.96 13.07
N HIS A 24 38.72 -7.72 12.04
CA HIS A 24 39.58 -8.81 11.56
C HIS A 24 39.42 -8.99 10.04
N SER A 25 40.47 -8.62 9.32
CA SER A 25 40.71 -8.94 7.91
C SER A 25 41.11 -10.40 7.78
N TYR A 26 40.34 -11.20 7.03
CA TYR A 26 40.80 -12.45 6.45
C TYR A 26 40.97 -12.27 4.94
N SER A 27 42.22 -12.23 4.51
CA SER A 27 42.66 -12.39 3.14
C SER A 27 42.68 -13.88 2.80
N PHE A 28 41.95 -14.29 1.75
CA PHE A 28 42.19 -15.56 1.06
C PHE A 28 42.63 -15.28 -0.38
N PRO A 29 43.65 -15.98 -0.88
CA PRO A 29 44.26 -15.70 -2.17
C PRO A 29 43.51 -16.35 -3.34
N THR A 30 43.63 -15.65 -4.45
CA THR A 30 43.32 -15.95 -5.85
C THR A 30 43.71 -17.37 -6.29
N THR A 31 42.80 -18.09 -6.95
CA THR A 31 43.06 -18.86 -8.20
C THR A 31 41.74 -19.40 -8.77
N LEU A 32 41.39 -18.98 -9.99
CA LEU A 32 40.38 -19.61 -10.86
C LEU A 32 40.87 -21.00 -11.30
N PRO A 33 39.94 -21.94 -11.57
CA PRO A 33 39.84 -22.41 -12.95
C PRO A 33 38.39 -22.61 -13.46
N THR A 34 38.23 -22.27 -14.72
CA THR A 34 37.13 -22.62 -15.63
C THR A 34 36.90 -24.14 -15.73
N VAL A 35 35.65 -24.60 -15.65
CA VAL A 35 35.22 -25.95 -16.07
C VAL A 35 33.82 -25.85 -16.72
N PRO A 36 33.53 -26.60 -17.80
CA PRO A 36 32.74 -26.14 -18.94
C PRO A 36 31.28 -26.60 -18.97
N THR A 37 30.51 -25.92 -19.83
CA THR A 37 29.19 -26.30 -20.35
C THR A 37 29.20 -27.70 -20.99
N PRO A 38 28.20 -28.56 -20.71
CA PRO A 38 27.90 -29.71 -21.56
C PRO A 38 26.83 -29.37 -22.62
N PRO A 39 26.81 -30.11 -23.74
CA PRO A 39 26.08 -29.73 -24.94
C PRO A 39 24.59 -30.12 -24.91
N ARG A 40 23.81 -29.43 -25.75
CA ARG A 40 22.48 -29.86 -26.21
C ARG A 40 22.54 -31.31 -26.71
N ALA A 41 21.73 -32.18 -26.11
CA ALA A 41 21.33 -33.46 -26.68
C ALA A 41 19.81 -33.52 -26.72
N ALA A 42 19.27 -33.63 -27.93
CA ALA A 42 17.87 -33.90 -28.20
C ALA A 42 17.52 -35.32 -27.70
N VAL A 43 16.50 -35.43 -26.85
CA VAL A 43 15.82 -36.71 -26.59
C VAL A 43 14.33 -36.46 -26.81
N VAL A 44 13.89 -36.90 -27.98
CA VAL A 44 12.50 -37.18 -28.30
C VAL A 44 12.06 -38.35 -27.44
N LYS A 45 11.18 -38.10 -26.46
CA LYS A 45 10.38 -39.15 -25.82
C LYS A 45 8.97 -38.64 -25.61
N THR A 46 8.12 -39.03 -26.55
CA THR A 46 6.66 -39.08 -26.45
C THR A 46 6.25 -39.99 -25.31
N PRO A 47 5.35 -39.57 -24.41
CA PRO A 47 4.41 -40.49 -23.80
C PRO A 47 2.99 -40.12 -24.24
N LEU A 48 2.36 -41.07 -24.90
CA LEU A 48 0.92 -41.16 -25.09
C LEU A 48 0.20 -40.85 -23.78
N ILE A 49 -0.63 -39.81 -23.76
CA ILE A 49 -1.69 -39.67 -22.76
C ILE A 49 -3.01 -39.54 -23.50
N VAL A 50 -3.87 -40.48 -23.14
CA VAL A 50 -5.17 -40.82 -23.72
C VAL A 50 -6.17 -39.70 -23.48
N TYR A 51 -6.83 -39.26 -24.55
CA TYR A 51 -8.00 -38.38 -24.50
C TYR A 51 -9.20 -39.14 -23.95
N SER A 52 -9.61 -38.86 -22.71
CA SER A 52 -10.96 -39.15 -22.24
C SER A 52 -11.79 -37.87 -22.32
N LYS A 53 -12.71 -37.84 -23.29
CA LYS A 53 -13.71 -36.80 -23.51
C LYS A 53 -14.62 -36.67 -22.29
N ASN A 54 -14.71 -35.46 -21.72
CA ASN A 54 -15.78 -35.11 -20.79
C ASN A 54 -16.91 -34.42 -21.58
N PRO A 55 -18.14 -34.94 -21.57
CA PRO A 55 -19.22 -34.49 -22.45
C PRO A 55 -20.00 -33.31 -21.85
N ILE A 56 -19.37 -32.13 -21.73
CA ILE A 56 -20.07 -30.85 -21.42
C ILE A 56 -19.53 -29.68 -22.29
N SER A 57 -18.68 -29.94 -23.30
CA SER A 57 -18.07 -28.87 -24.10
C SER A 57 -18.91 -28.30 -25.25
N ASP A 58 -20.07 -28.89 -25.57
CA ASP A 58 -20.73 -28.66 -26.87
C ASP A 58 -22.13 -28.00 -26.79
N ILE A 59 -22.47 -27.35 -25.67
CA ILE A 59 -23.76 -26.62 -25.51
C ILE A 59 -23.52 -25.27 -24.81
N VAL A 60 -22.87 -24.30 -25.47
CA VAL A 60 -23.13 -22.84 -25.35
C VAL A 60 -22.51 -22.16 -26.58
N SER A 61 -23.18 -22.24 -27.73
CA SER A 61 -22.81 -21.50 -28.95
C SER A 61 -23.95 -20.56 -29.35
N SER A 62 -24.07 -19.42 -28.66
CA SER A 62 -24.70 -18.17 -29.15
C SER A 62 -25.00 -17.26 -27.96
N THR A 63 -24.05 -16.43 -27.54
CA THR A 63 -24.38 -15.21 -26.79
C THR A 63 -23.31 -14.17 -27.04
N GLU A 64 -23.67 -13.16 -27.82
CA GLU A 64 -22.83 -12.02 -28.17
C GLU A 64 -22.49 -11.17 -26.93
N SER A 65 -21.20 -10.89 -26.79
CA SER A 65 -20.56 -9.68 -26.24
C SER A 65 -21.26 -8.89 -25.13
N ARG A 66 -20.71 -8.95 -23.91
CA ARG A 66 -20.64 -7.79 -22.99
C ARG A 66 -19.35 -7.85 -22.15
N SER A 67 -18.22 -7.45 -22.74
CA SER A 67 -17.01 -7.12 -21.98
C SER A 67 -17.17 -5.74 -21.34
N GLY A 68 -17.52 -5.73 -20.05
CA GLY A 68 -17.47 -4.53 -19.21
C GLY A 68 -16.01 -4.10 -19.03
N GLY A 69 -15.58 -3.10 -19.78
CA GLY A 69 -14.26 -2.49 -19.62
C GLY A 69 -14.18 -1.76 -18.28
N ALA A 70 -13.33 -2.25 -17.38
CA ALA A 70 -12.99 -1.57 -16.14
C ALA A 70 -12.33 -0.22 -16.46
N TRP A 71 -12.75 0.80 -15.72
CA TRP A 71 -12.18 2.15 -15.75
C TRP A 71 -10.75 2.11 -15.19
N ASP A 72 -9.76 1.81 -16.02
CA ASP A 72 -8.37 1.78 -15.57
C ASP A 72 -7.89 3.21 -15.30
N ASP A 73 -7.84 3.59 -14.03
CA ASP A 73 -7.06 4.76 -13.60
C ASP A 73 -5.60 4.31 -13.63
N GLU A 74 -4.89 4.73 -14.69
CA GLU A 74 -3.58 4.21 -15.08
C GLU A 74 -2.40 4.65 -14.19
N LYS A 75 -2.69 5.41 -13.13
CA LYS A 75 -1.67 5.76 -12.14
C LYS A 75 -1.46 4.59 -11.18
N PRO A 76 -0.23 4.34 -10.69
CA PRO A 76 0.00 3.31 -9.69
C PRO A 76 -0.89 3.59 -8.48
N ARG A 77 -1.42 2.57 -7.82
CA ARG A 77 -2.24 2.71 -6.60
C ARG A 77 -1.65 1.87 -5.48
N GLU A 78 -1.60 2.37 -4.25
CA GLU A 78 -1.00 1.61 -3.14
C GLU A 78 -2.00 0.56 -2.67
N GLU A 79 -1.53 -0.54 -2.11
CA GLU A 79 -2.42 -1.63 -1.69
C GLU A 79 -3.45 -1.14 -0.70
N CYS A 80 -3.04 -0.50 0.40
CA CYS A 80 -3.91 -0.40 1.56
C CYS A 80 -3.46 0.71 2.52
N GLY A 81 -4.34 1.08 3.44
CA GLY A 81 -4.03 1.86 4.63
C GLY A 81 -4.51 1.11 5.87
N VAL A 82 -3.70 1.09 6.93
CA VAL A 82 -4.02 0.43 8.20
C VAL A 82 -4.09 1.44 9.34
N VAL A 83 -4.98 1.18 10.30
CA VAL A 83 -5.13 1.95 11.54
C VAL A 83 -5.29 1.00 12.71
N GLY A 84 -4.69 1.31 13.86
CA GLY A 84 -4.92 0.62 15.13
C GLY A 84 -5.07 1.61 16.28
N ILE A 85 -6.02 1.39 17.18
CA ILE A 85 -6.31 2.27 18.33
C ILE A 85 -6.45 1.41 19.58
N TYR A 86 -5.76 1.81 20.65
CA TYR A 86 -5.82 1.18 21.97
C TYR A 86 -6.15 2.19 23.05
N GLY A 87 -7.16 1.89 23.88
CA GLY A 87 -7.45 2.61 25.12
C GLY A 87 -8.47 3.74 24.99
N ASP A 88 -9.24 3.80 23.90
CA ASP A 88 -10.19 4.89 23.66
C ASP A 88 -11.65 4.41 23.62
N PRO A 89 -12.58 4.90 24.46
CA PRO A 89 -13.97 4.44 24.46
C PRO A 89 -14.69 4.59 23.11
N GLU A 90 -14.23 5.51 22.24
CA GLU A 90 -14.80 5.75 20.91
C GLU A 90 -13.92 5.15 19.80
N ALA A 91 -13.20 4.04 20.09
CA ALA A 91 -12.20 3.48 19.18
C ALA A 91 -12.73 3.20 17.75
N SER A 92 -13.96 2.72 17.59
CA SER A 92 -14.58 2.50 16.28
C SER A 92 -14.75 3.79 15.47
N ARG A 93 -15.26 4.86 16.09
CA ARG A 93 -15.47 6.15 15.42
C ARG A 93 -14.15 6.82 15.04
N LEU A 94 -13.17 6.77 15.94
CA LEU A 94 -11.83 7.29 15.66
C LEU A 94 -11.16 6.49 14.55
N CYS A 95 -11.35 5.17 14.53
CA CYS A 95 -10.86 4.32 13.46
C CYS A 95 -11.52 4.68 12.13
N TYR A 96 -12.85 4.87 12.10
CA TYR A 96 -13.57 5.37 10.93
C TYR A 96 -13.02 6.70 10.41
N LEU A 97 -12.80 7.68 11.29
CA LEU A 97 -12.23 8.98 10.89
C LEU A 97 -10.80 8.84 10.35
N ALA A 98 -9.95 8.08 11.02
CA ALA A 98 -8.58 7.82 10.59
C ALA A 98 -8.54 7.09 9.23
N LEU A 99 -9.41 6.12 8.99
CA LEU A 99 -9.54 5.46 7.69
C LEU A 99 -10.03 6.42 6.61
N HIS A 100 -10.94 7.33 6.93
CA HIS A 100 -11.38 8.38 6.00
C HIS A 100 -10.20 9.31 5.61
N ALA A 101 -9.31 9.66 6.54
CA ALA A 101 -8.07 10.39 6.23
C ALA A 101 -7.09 9.59 5.35
N LEU A 102 -7.17 8.26 5.37
CA LEU A 102 -6.35 7.36 4.55
C LEU A 102 -7.07 6.86 3.29
N GLN A 103 -8.26 7.37 2.96
CA GLN A 103 -9.09 6.88 1.87
C GLN A 103 -8.38 6.91 0.50
N HIS A 104 -7.38 7.78 0.31
CA HIS A 104 -6.56 7.82 -0.90
C HIS A 104 -5.71 6.55 -1.10
N ARG A 105 -5.42 5.79 -0.04
CA ARG A 105 -4.67 4.52 -0.09
C ARG A 105 -5.49 3.33 -0.54
N GLY A 106 -6.82 3.44 -0.60
CA GLY A 106 -7.68 2.33 -0.99
C GLY A 106 -9.15 2.73 -0.91
N GLN A 107 -9.93 2.35 -1.92
CA GLN A 107 -11.31 2.82 -2.11
C GLN A 107 -12.25 1.68 -2.54
N GLU A 108 -11.72 0.47 -2.67
CA GLU A 108 -12.38 -0.75 -3.14
C GLU A 108 -13.08 -1.46 -1.98
N GLY A 109 -12.59 -1.29 -0.76
CA GLY A 109 -13.26 -1.78 0.44
C GLY A 109 -12.71 -1.15 1.71
N ALA A 110 -13.50 -1.25 2.76
CA ALA A 110 -13.14 -0.79 4.10
C ALA A 110 -13.65 -1.77 5.16
N GLY A 111 -12.98 -1.80 6.31
CA GLY A 111 -13.33 -2.67 7.41
C GLY A 111 -12.83 -2.17 8.76
N ILE A 112 -13.56 -2.49 9.81
CA ILE A 112 -13.20 -2.19 11.20
C ILE A 112 -13.48 -3.44 12.05
N VAL A 113 -12.53 -3.78 12.92
CA VAL A 113 -12.69 -4.76 13.99
C VAL A 113 -12.52 -4.06 15.32
N THR A 114 -13.45 -4.28 16.24
CA THR A 114 -13.41 -3.78 17.62
C THR A 114 -13.44 -4.90 18.63
N VAL A 115 -13.04 -4.61 19.86
CA VAL A 115 -13.08 -5.56 20.98
C VAL A 115 -14.04 -5.09 22.05
N HIS A 116 -15.08 -5.89 22.28
CA HIS A 116 -16.07 -5.66 23.33
C HIS A 116 -16.32 -6.95 24.09
N ASN A 117 -16.28 -6.91 25.44
CA ASN A 117 -16.48 -8.07 26.30
C ASN A 117 -15.65 -9.31 25.91
N ASN A 118 -14.37 -9.11 25.57
CA ASN A 118 -13.44 -10.15 25.07
C ASN A 118 -13.88 -10.84 23.76
N VAL A 119 -14.74 -10.21 22.97
CA VAL A 119 -15.18 -10.69 21.66
C VAL A 119 -14.76 -9.67 20.59
N LEU A 120 -14.20 -10.17 19.49
CA LEU A 120 -13.89 -9.36 18.32
C LEU A 120 -15.15 -9.20 17.46
N GLN A 121 -15.61 -7.97 17.27
CA GLN A 121 -16.73 -7.62 16.42
C GLN A 121 -16.20 -6.99 15.14
N SER A 122 -16.62 -7.50 13.98
CA SER A 122 -16.12 -7.07 12.67
C SER A 122 -17.26 -6.61 11.76
N ILE A 123 -17.05 -5.49 11.08
CA ILE A 123 -17.87 -5.07 9.95
C ILE A 123 -16.94 -4.68 8.80
N THR A 124 -17.14 -5.31 7.65
CA THR A 124 -16.36 -5.11 6.43
C THR A 124 -17.29 -4.93 5.24
N GLY A 125 -16.92 -4.11 4.27
CA GLY A 125 -17.73 -3.88 3.07
C GLY A 125 -16.91 -3.42 1.86
N VAL A 126 -17.52 -3.54 0.68
CA VAL A 126 -16.98 -3.03 -0.59
C VAL A 126 -17.39 -1.57 -0.75
N GLY A 127 -16.47 -0.72 -1.19
CA GLY A 127 -16.70 0.71 -1.43
C GLY A 127 -15.89 1.64 -0.53
N LEU A 128 -16.27 2.92 -0.53
CA LEU A 128 -15.64 3.95 0.30
C LEU A 128 -15.98 3.73 1.77
N VAL A 129 -15.17 4.28 2.68
CA VAL A 129 -15.37 4.20 4.13
C VAL A 129 -16.75 4.73 4.51
N SER A 130 -17.20 5.83 3.89
CA SER A 130 -18.54 6.43 4.11
C SER A 130 -19.69 5.56 3.61
N ASP A 131 -19.48 4.74 2.59
CA ASP A 131 -20.50 3.85 2.03
C ASP A 131 -20.62 2.57 2.86
N VAL A 132 -19.48 2.09 3.38
CA VAL A 132 -19.43 0.89 4.21
C VAL A 132 -20.02 1.14 5.59
N PHE A 133 -19.69 2.28 6.23
CA PHE A 133 -20.07 2.59 7.60
C PHE A 133 -21.07 3.75 7.68
N ASN A 134 -22.27 3.45 8.14
CA ASN A 134 -23.20 4.46 8.65
C ASN A 134 -23.19 4.46 10.18
N GLN A 135 -23.87 5.43 10.79
CA GLN A 135 -23.97 5.56 12.24
C GLN A 135 -24.43 4.25 12.92
N SER A 136 -25.46 3.60 12.37
CA SER A 136 -26.00 2.34 12.90
C SER A 136 -24.98 1.19 12.91
N LYS A 137 -24.13 1.08 11.88
CA LYS A 137 -23.04 0.11 11.84
C LYS A 137 -21.94 0.44 12.84
N LEU A 138 -21.60 1.72 13.02
CA LEU A 138 -20.61 2.13 14.03
C LEU A 138 -21.09 1.86 15.46
N ASP A 139 -22.38 2.02 15.71
CA ASP A 139 -23.00 1.71 17.02
C ASP A 139 -22.96 0.20 17.35
N GLN A 140 -22.80 -0.66 16.34
CA GLN A 140 -22.60 -2.11 16.50
C GLN A 140 -21.13 -2.50 16.79
N LEU A 141 -20.22 -1.53 16.81
CA LEU A 141 -18.78 -1.71 17.07
C LEU A 141 -18.35 -0.97 18.36
N PRO A 142 -18.90 -1.31 19.54
CA PRO A 142 -18.41 -0.78 20.80
C PRO A 142 -17.02 -1.33 21.14
N GLY A 143 -16.30 -0.66 22.04
CA GLY A 143 -15.03 -1.17 22.56
C GLY A 143 -13.94 -0.12 22.63
N SER A 144 -12.92 -0.40 23.44
CA SER A 144 -11.77 0.51 23.61
C SER A 144 -10.56 0.17 22.74
N LEU A 145 -10.64 -0.92 21.98
CA LEU A 145 -9.61 -1.37 21.05
C LEU A 145 -10.25 -1.52 19.67
N ALA A 146 -9.57 -1.01 18.64
CA ALA A 146 -10.00 -1.16 17.26
C ALA A 146 -8.81 -1.30 16.31
N ILE A 147 -8.99 -2.06 15.23
CA ILE A 147 -8.16 -1.94 14.03
C ILE A 147 -9.04 -1.70 12.82
N GLY A 148 -8.49 -1.07 11.80
CA GLY A 148 -9.20 -0.73 10.60
C GLY A 148 -8.31 -0.81 9.38
N HIS A 149 -8.97 -0.93 8.23
CA HIS A 149 -8.31 -1.11 6.95
C HIS A 149 -9.08 -0.43 5.82
N VAL A 150 -8.37 0.24 4.91
CA VAL A 150 -8.87 0.64 3.58
C VAL A 150 -8.08 -0.12 2.53
N ARG A 151 -8.79 -0.68 1.54
CA ARG A 151 -8.24 -1.62 0.58
C ARG A 151 -8.26 -1.08 -0.83
N TYR A 152 -7.19 -1.37 -1.55
CA TYR A 152 -7.02 -1.37 -2.98
C TYR A 152 -6.77 -2.79 -3.50
N SER A 153 -7.30 -3.13 -4.67
CA SER A 153 -7.14 -4.46 -5.27
C SER A 153 -5.85 -4.52 -6.11
N THR A 154 -4.77 -5.04 -5.55
CA THR A 154 -3.44 -5.21 -6.20
C THR A 154 -3.24 -6.60 -6.83
N ALA A 155 -3.75 -7.61 -6.13
CA ALA A 155 -3.76 -9.01 -6.48
C ALA A 155 -4.99 -9.66 -5.84
N GLY A 156 -5.68 -10.52 -6.61
CA GLY A 156 -6.96 -11.09 -6.21
C GLY A 156 -8.14 -10.25 -6.67
N GLN A 157 -9.30 -10.90 -6.81
CA GLN A 157 -10.51 -10.25 -7.31
C GLN A 157 -11.01 -9.20 -6.31
N SER A 158 -11.71 -8.17 -6.81
CA SER A 158 -12.44 -7.15 -6.03
C SER A 158 -13.69 -7.75 -5.38
N MET A 159 -13.50 -8.84 -4.64
CA MET A 159 -14.55 -9.52 -3.89
C MET A 159 -14.54 -9.07 -2.44
N LEU A 160 -15.74 -9.08 -1.84
CA LEU A 160 -15.94 -8.85 -0.41
C LEU A 160 -15.08 -9.78 0.46
N LYS A 161 -14.88 -11.04 0.04
CA LYS A 161 -14.06 -12.03 0.78
C LYS A 161 -12.61 -11.62 1.02
N ASN A 162 -12.10 -10.69 0.21
CA ASN A 162 -10.73 -10.20 0.33
C ASN A 162 -10.66 -8.84 1.10
N VAL A 163 -11.78 -8.31 1.61
CA VAL A 163 -11.80 -7.07 2.40
C VAL A 163 -11.32 -7.35 3.83
N GLN A 164 -10.30 -6.61 4.25
CA GLN A 164 -9.71 -6.65 5.58
C GLN A 164 -10.39 -5.64 6.53
N PRO A 165 -10.23 -5.73 7.86
CA PRO A 165 -9.41 -6.70 8.61
C PRO A 165 -9.97 -8.12 8.59
N PHE A 166 -9.07 -9.12 8.57
CA PHE A 166 -9.46 -10.52 8.75
C PHE A 166 -9.49 -10.88 10.22
N VAL A 167 -10.47 -11.70 10.63
CA VAL A 167 -10.60 -12.22 11.99
C VAL A 167 -10.62 -13.74 11.95
N ALA A 168 -9.84 -14.39 12.80
CA ALA A 168 -9.85 -15.84 12.95
C ALA A 168 -9.80 -16.26 14.41
N GLY A 169 -10.52 -17.34 14.72
CA GLY A 169 -10.41 -18.06 15.97
C GLY A 169 -9.38 -19.19 15.85
N TYR A 170 -8.55 -19.35 16.87
CA TYR A 170 -7.56 -20.43 16.95
C TYR A 170 -7.39 -20.88 18.40
N ARG A 171 -6.51 -21.85 18.65
CA ARG A 171 -6.33 -22.48 19.97
C ARG A 171 -5.94 -21.54 21.13
N PHE A 172 -5.65 -20.25 20.88
CA PHE A 172 -5.33 -19.26 21.91
C PHE A 172 -6.27 -18.05 21.97
N GLY A 173 -7.44 -18.15 21.34
CA GLY A 173 -8.43 -17.08 21.30
C GLY A 173 -8.69 -16.59 19.89
N SER A 174 -9.01 -15.32 19.76
CA SER A 174 -9.34 -14.65 18.51
C SER A 174 -8.27 -13.61 18.17
N VAL A 175 -7.95 -13.50 16.88
CA VAL A 175 -7.02 -12.48 16.38
C VAL A 175 -7.61 -11.82 15.15
N GLY A 176 -7.58 -10.49 15.13
CA GLY A 176 -7.85 -9.66 13.98
C GLY A 176 -6.54 -9.15 13.38
N VAL A 177 -6.46 -8.99 12.06
CA VAL A 177 -5.28 -8.48 11.36
C VAL A 177 -5.67 -7.55 10.21
N ALA A 178 -4.93 -6.45 10.07
CA ALA A 178 -4.97 -5.54 8.92
C ALA A 178 -3.54 -5.29 8.42
N HIS A 179 -3.32 -5.43 7.12
CA HIS A 179 -2.02 -5.49 6.48
C HIS A 179 -1.95 -4.55 5.26
N ASN A 180 -0.93 -3.68 5.23
CA ASN A 180 -0.50 -2.98 4.02
C ASN A 180 0.85 -3.54 3.58
N GLY A 181 0.93 -4.07 2.36
CA GLY A 181 2.16 -4.64 1.82
C GLY A 181 1.88 -5.73 0.80
N ASN A 182 2.91 -6.51 0.47
CA ASN A 182 2.76 -7.71 -0.35
C ASN A 182 3.82 -8.74 0.04
N LEU A 183 3.39 -9.97 0.29
CA LEU A 183 4.27 -11.10 0.52
C LEU A 183 4.79 -11.66 -0.81
N VAL A 184 6.10 -11.61 -0.99
CA VAL A 184 6.81 -12.08 -2.19
C VAL A 184 6.83 -13.61 -2.24
N ASN A 185 6.92 -14.27 -1.09
CA ASN A 185 6.90 -15.74 -0.97
C ASN A 185 5.50 -16.31 -0.65
N TYR A 186 4.42 -15.55 -0.93
CA TYR A 186 3.03 -15.95 -0.63
C TYR A 186 2.66 -17.36 -1.13
N ARG A 187 2.96 -17.67 -2.40
CA ARG A 187 2.59 -18.95 -3.02
C ARG A 187 3.30 -20.11 -2.36
N THR A 188 4.62 -20.04 -2.21
CA THR A 188 5.40 -21.02 -1.43
C THR A 188 4.83 -21.22 -0.02
N LEU A 189 4.52 -20.14 0.72
CA LEU A 189 3.96 -20.25 2.07
C LEU A 189 2.57 -20.90 2.08
N ARG A 190 1.71 -20.51 1.14
CA ARG A 190 0.37 -21.07 0.98
C ARG A 190 0.43 -22.56 0.65
N THR A 191 1.25 -22.98 -0.31
CA THR A 191 1.41 -24.39 -0.67
C THR A 191 1.89 -25.22 0.52
N ASN A 192 2.91 -24.76 1.27
CA ASN A 192 3.39 -25.47 2.46
C ASN A 192 2.30 -25.63 3.54
N LEU A 193 1.42 -24.63 3.69
CA LEU A 193 0.29 -24.67 4.62
C LEU A 193 -0.82 -25.59 4.13
N GLU A 194 -1.15 -25.59 2.83
CA GLU A 194 -2.10 -26.49 2.19
C GLU A 194 -1.64 -27.95 2.29
N ASP A 195 -0.35 -28.23 2.02
CA ASP A 195 0.27 -29.55 2.18
C ASP A 195 0.21 -30.05 3.64
N SER A 196 0.14 -29.13 4.60
CA SER A 196 -0.03 -29.42 6.02
C SER A 196 -1.51 -29.51 6.46
N GLY A 197 -2.45 -29.41 5.52
CA GLY A 197 -3.89 -29.53 5.75
C GLY A 197 -4.63 -28.22 6.05
N SER A 198 -4.01 -27.05 5.80
CA SER A 198 -4.71 -25.76 5.91
C SER A 198 -5.67 -25.56 4.74
N ILE A 199 -6.81 -24.94 5.01
CA ILE A 199 -7.74 -24.43 4.00
C ILE A 199 -7.67 -22.91 3.97
N PHE A 200 -7.85 -22.30 2.81
CA PHE A 200 -7.86 -20.85 2.62
C PHE A 200 -9.21 -20.40 2.07
N ASN A 201 -9.81 -19.42 2.73
CA ASN A 201 -11.08 -18.84 2.29
C ASN A 201 -10.88 -17.71 1.26
N THR A 202 -9.66 -17.14 1.21
CA THR A 202 -9.34 -15.96 0.42
C THR A 202 -8.14 -16.20 -0.49
N THR A 203 -7.88 -15.24 -1.38
CA THR A 203 -6.64 -15.19 -2.18
C THR A 203 -5.66 -14.14 -1.64
N SER A 204 -5.92 -13.62 -0.45
CA SER A 204 -5.12 -12.58 0.20
C SER A 204 -3.95 -13.18 0.95
N ASP A 205 -2.81 -12.51 0.86
CA ASP A 205 -1.59 -12.86 1.59
C ASP A 205 -1.72 -12.66 3.11
N THR A 206 -2.69 -11.86 3.53
CA THR A 206 -2.98 -11.59 4.94
C THR A 206 -3.48 -12.83 5.68
N GLU A 207 -4.22 -13.72 5.00
CA GLU A 207 -4.69 -14.97 5.59
C GLU A 207 -3.53 -15.92 5.90
N VAL A 208 -2.49 -15.95 5.06
CA VAL A 208 -1.26 -16.73 5.31
C VAL A 208 -0.61 -16.32 6.63
N VAL A 209 -0.59 -15.02 6.95
CA VAL A 209 -0.05 -14.51 8.23
C VAL A 209 -0.80 -15.12 9.42
N LEU A 210 -2.14 -15.18 9.36
CA LEU A 210 -2.95 -15.81 10.41
C LEU A 210 -2.66 -17.30 10.57
N HIS A 211 -2.54 -18.04 9.47
CA HIS A 211 -2.20 -19.47 9.51
C HIS A 211 -0.82 -19.71 10.13
N LEU A 212 0.18 -18.88 9.82
CA LEU A 212 1.51 -18.98 10.41
C LEU A 212 1.49 -18.74 11.93
N ILE A 213 0.73 -17.73 12.39
CA ILE A 213 0.53 -17.45 13.82
C ILE A 213 -0.19 -18.62 14.52
N ALA A 214 -1.21 -19.18 13.88
CA ALA A 214 -2.01 -20.27 14.44
C ALA A 214 -1.20 -21.56 14.60
N THR A 215 -0.37 -21.89 13.60
CA THR A 215 0.49 -23.08 13.58
C THR A 215 1.73 -22.96 14.46
N SER A 216 2.24 -21.74 14.71
CA SER A 216 3.37 -21.48 15.61
C SER A 216 3.20 -22.17 16.96
N LYS A 217 4.28 -22.72 17.55
CA LYS A 217 4.24 -23.35 18.90
C LYS A 217 4.67 -22.39 20.02
N HIS A 218 5.21 -21.22 19.70
CA HIS A 218 5.79 -20.29 20.67
C HIS A 218 4.76 -19.63 21.61
N ARG A 219 5.26 -19.10 22.74
CA ARG A 219 4.51 -18.40 23.79
C ARG A 219 5.36 -17.29 24.40
N PRO A 220 4.79 -16.12 24.74
CA PRO A 220 3.38 -15.68 24.59
C PRO A 220 3.00 -15.33 23.14
N PHE A 221 1.81 -14.75 22.90
CA PHE A 221 1.29 -14.39 21.56
C PHE A 221 2.32 -13.66 20.70
N ILE A 222 3.05 -12.74 21.30
CA ILE A 222 4.10 -11.95 20.65
C ILE A 222 5.17 -12.81 19.95
N LEU A 223 5.62 -13.90 20.57
CA LEU A 223 6.62 -14.78 19.96
C LEU A 223 6.07 -15.56 18.76
N ARG A 224 4.74 -15.66 18.63
CA ARG A 224 4.08 -16.25 17.45
C ARG A 224 4.07 -15.30 16.28
N ILE A 225 3.88 -14.00 16.57
CA ILE A 225 4.03 -12.94 15.56
C ILE A 225 5.47 -12.94 15.07
N VAL A 226 6.46 -12.96 15.96
CA VAL A 226 7.88 -13.04 15.58
C VAL A 226 8.15 -14.26 14.70
N ASP A 227 7.76 -15.46 15.13
CA ASP A 227 7.93 -16.72 14.37
C ASP A 227 7.19 -16.71 13.01
N ALA A 228 6.05 -16.03 12.92
CA ALA A 228 5.36 -15.83 11.64
C ALA A 228 6.14 -14.87 10.74
N CYS A 229 6.48 -13.68 11.24
CA CYS A 229 7.17 -12.61 10.52
C CYS A 229 8.56 -13.02 10.00
N GLU A 230 9.28 -13.88 10.72
CA GLU A 230 10.58 -14.42 10.28
C GLU A 230 10.48 -15.34 9.06
N LYS A 231 9.29 -15.85 8.74
CA LYS A 231 9.03 -16.64 7.53
C LYS A 231 8.53 -15.77 6.36
N LEU A 232 8.16 -14.52 6.63
CA LEU A 232 7.62 -13.62 5.62
C LEU A 232 8.75 -12.94 4.84
N GLU A 233 8.70 -13.05 3.52
CA GLU A 233 9.59 -12.31 2.62
C GLU A 233 8.74 -11.29 1.85
N GLY A 234 9.15 -10.02 1.85
CA GLY A 234 8.44 -8.95 1.16
C GLY A 234 8.25 -7.72 2.02
N ALA A 235 7.15 -7.00 1.78
CA ALA A 235 6.83 -5.76 2.46
C ALA A 235 5.57 -5.94 3.30
N TYR A 236 5.57 -5.42 4.53
CA TYR A 236 4.40 -5.46 5.39
C TYR A 236 4.46 -4.41 6.51
N SER A 237 3.39 -3.64 6.63
CA SER A 237 3.00 -2.88 7.82
C SER A 237 1.69 -3.48 8.33
N ILE A 238 1.70 -4.09 9.50
CA ILE A 238 0.58 -4.87 10.02
C ILE A 238 0.15 -4.33 11.38
N VAL A 239 -1.15 -4.25 11.61
CA VAL A 239 -1.73 -4.11 12.94
C VAL A 239 -2.57 -5.35 13.27
N PHE A 240 -2.35 -5.91 14.45
CA PHE A 240 -3.11 -7.03 15.00
C PHE A 240 -3.90 -6.58 16.22
N VAL A 241 -5.09 -7.14 16.38
CA VAL A 241 -5.89 -6.99 17.60
C VAL A 241 -6.20 -8.37 18.18
N THR A 242 -6.12 -8.47 19.50
CA THR A 242 -6.58 -9.63 20.29
C THR A 242 -7.57 -9.12 21.34
N GLU A 243 -8.04 -9.98 22.23
CA GLU A 243 -9.02 -9.62 23.26
C GLU A 243 -8.53 -8.51 24.21
N ASP A 244 -7.22 -8.33 24.38
CA ASP A 244 -6.65 -7.36 25.32
C ASP A 244 -5.39 -6.62 24.83
N LYS A 245 -4.93 -6.84 23.60
CA LYS A 245 -3.70 -6.23 23.04
C LYS A 245 -3.89 -5.73 21.62
N LEU A 246 -3.23 -4.62 21.34
CA LEU A 246 -2.96 -4.11 20.00
C LEU A 246 -1.48 -4.32 19.69
N VAL A 247 -1.15 -4.90 18.54
CA VAL A 247 0.24 -5.10 18.11
C VAL A 247 0.46 -4.44 16.76
N ALA A 248 1.53 -3.66 16.62
CA ALA A 248 1.96 -3.07 15.36
C ALA A 248 3.30 -3.69 14.93
N VAL A 249 3.40 -4.08 13.67
CA VAL A 249 4.60 -4.72 13.10
C VAL A 249 4.98 -4.00 11.82
N ARG A 250 6.28 -3.76 11.63
CA ARG A 250 6.83 -3.28 10.37
C ARG A 250 7.94 -4.21 9.88
N ASP A 251 7.97 -4.51 8.59
CA ASP A 251 8.93 -5.44 8.00
C ASP A 251 10.39 -5.00 8.21
N PRO A 252 11.36 -5.93 8.20
CA PRO A 252 12.79 -5.64 8.43
C PRO A 252 13.40 -4.58 7.51
N PHE A 253 12.89 -4.41 6.29
CA PHE A 253 13.36 -3.39 5.35
C PHE A 253 12.61 -2.06 5.51
N GLY A 254 11.49 -2.04 6.23
CA GLY A 254 10.64 -0.87 6.44
C GLY A 254 10.00 -0.36 5.15
N PHE A 255 9.66 -1.25 4.20
CA PHE A 255 9.15 -0.86 2.87
C PHE A 255 7.92 0.05 2.95
N ARG A 256 6.93 -0.35 3.75
CA ARG A 256 5.66 0.35 3.93
C ARG A 256 5.72 1.27 5.15
N PRO A 257 5.02 2.42 5.13
CA PRO A 257 5.01 3.33 6.27
C PRO A 257 4.11 2.83 7.40
N LEU A 258 4.50 3.14 8.64
CA LEU A 258 3.71 2.93 9.84
C LEU A 258 4.20 3.87 10.94
N VAL A 259 3.30 4.70 11.47
CA VAL A 259 3.59 5.71 12.49
C VAL A 259 2.78 5.45 13.76
N MET A 260 3.30 5.93 14.89
CA MET A 260 2.64 5.89 16.19
C MET A 260 2.40 7.30 16.71
N GLY A 261 1.22 7.52 17.30
CA GLY A 261 0.88 8.74 18.02
C GLY A 261 0.06 8.47 19.27
N ARG A 262 -0.19 9.51 20.06
CA ARG A 262 -0.95 9.43 21.30
C ARG A 262 -1.95 10.56 21.43
N ARG A 263 -3.17 10.24 21.85
CA ARG A 263 -4.24 11.21 22.14
C ARG A 263 -4.10 11.78 23.56
N SER A 264 -4.81 12.87 23.84
CA SER A 264 -4.79 13.56 25.13
C SER A 264 -5.22 12.70 26.34
N ASN A 265 -6.08 11.70 26.13
CA ASN A 265 -6.51 10.73 27.14
C ASN A 265 -5.51 9.56 27.34
N GLY A 266 -4.39 9.54 26.62
CA GLY A 266 -3.38 8.50 26.71
C GLY A 266 -3.56 7.34 25.72
N SER A 267 -4.63 7.34 24.92
CA SER A 267 -4.86 6.34 23.87
C SER A 267 -3.73 6.31 22.86
N VAL A 268 -3.28 5.11 22.50
CA VAL A 268 -2.20 4.91 21.52
C VAL A 268 -2.81 4.60 20.17
N VAL A 269 -2.29 5.24 19.12
CA VAL A 269 -2.77 5.09 17.74
C VAL A 269 -1.61 4.74 16.82
N PHE A 270 -1.83 3.77 15.93
CA PHE A 270 -0.98 3.48 14.79
C PHE A 270 -1.72 3.81 13.49
N ALA A 271 -1.00 4.33 12.50
CA ALA A 271 -1.56 4.62 11.18
C ALA A 271 -0.49 4.48 10.07
N SER A 272 -0.92 4.23 8.84
CA SER A 272 0.00 4.23 7.69
C SER A 272 0.60 5.61 7.38
N GLU A 273 -0.08 6.70 7.71
CA GLU A 273 0.42 8.07 7.55
C GLU A 273 0.06 8.96 8.74
N THR A 274 0.84 10.02 8.97
CA THR A 274 0.60 10.97 10.06
C THR A 274 -0.70 11.77 9.89
N CYS A 275 -1.17 11.99 8.65
CA CYS A 275 -2.42 12.73 8.41
C CYS A 275 -3.64 12.11 9.12
N ALA A 276 -3.63 10.78 9.33
CA ALA A 276 -4.66 10.09 10.10
C ALA A 276 -4.59 10.41 11.60
N LEU A 277 -3.37 10.55 12.13
CA LEU A 277 -3.14 10.97 13.52
C LEU A 277 -3.60 12.41 13.72
N ASP A 278 -3.25 13.30 12.79
CA ASP A 278 -3.60 14.72 12.82
C ASP A 278 -5.12 14.92 12.86
N LEU A 279 -5.88 14.20 12.03
CA LEU A 279 -7.34 14.32 11.98
C LEU A 279 -8.03 13.95 13.31
N ILE A 280 -7.49 12.98 14.04
CA ILE A 280 -8.10 12.49 15.30
C ILE A 280 -7.44 13.05 16.56
N GLU A 281 -6.60 14.08 16.40
CA GLU A 281 -5.86 14.74 17.48
C GLU A 281 -4.94 13.78 18.26
N ALA A 282 -4.34 12.81 17.57
CA ALA A 282 -3.25 12.01 18.11
C ALA A 282 -1.93 12.71 17.81
N THR A 283 -1.21 13.15 18.84
CA THR A 283 0.12 13.76 18.69
C THR A 283 1.09 12.71 18.18
N TYR A 284 1.71 12.97 17.03
CA TYR A 284 2.74 12.10 16.46
C TYR A 284 3.92 11.93 17.44
N GLU A 285 4.28 10.69 17.75
CA GLU A 285 5.42 10.37 18.62
C GLU A 285 6.65 9.98 17.80
N ARG A 286 6.51 8.96 16.92
CA ARG A 286 7.58 8.44 16.06
C ARG A 286 7.07 7.45 15.02
N GLU A 287 7.91 7.06 14.08
CA GLU A 287 7.70 5.89 13.24
C GLU A 287 7.79 4.59 14.07
N VAL A 288 7.08 3.55 13.62
CA VAL A 288 7.43 2.16 13.96
C VAL A 288 8.67 1.81 13.15
N TYR A 289 9.73 1.34 13.81
CA TYR A 289 11.02 1.12 13.16
C TYR A 289 11.02 -0.15 12.28
N PRO A 290 11.88 -0.23 11.26
CA PRO A 290 12.04 -1.44 10.45
C PRO A 290 12.36 -2.67 11.31
N GLY A 291 11.56 -3.73 11.19
CA GLY A 291 11.67 -4.96 11.98
C GLY A 291 11.17 -4.84 13.43
N GLU A 292 10.55 -3.72 13.80
CA GLU A 292 10.00 -3.52 15.13
C GLU A 292 8.62 -4.18 15.28
N VAL A 293 8.39 -4.77 16.45
CA VAL A 293 7.10 -5.28 16.91
C VAL A 293 6.73 -4.55 18.19
N LEU A 294 5.74 -3.65 18.11
CA LEU A 294 5.20 -2.92 19.25
C LEU A 294 3.94 -3.58 19.79
N VAL A 295 3.90 -3.83 21.09
CA VAL A 295 2.72 -4.36 21.79
C VAL A 295 2.19 -3.29 22.73
N VAL A 296 0.92 -2.96 22.62
CA VAL A 296 0.20 -2.09 23.54
C VAL A 296 -0.81 -2.91 24.31
N ASP A 297 -0.68 -2.88 25.64
CA ASP A 297 -1.61 -3.52 26.56
C ASP A 297 -1.83 -2.65 27.81
N LYS A 298 -2.52 -3.20 28.83
CA LYS A 298 -2.83 -2.49 30.08
C LYS A 298 -1.59 -1.99 30.85
N ASN A 299 -0.42 -2.54 30.58
CA ASN A 299 0.86 -2.17 31.21
C ASN A 299 1.60 -1.10 30.39
N GLY A 300 1.07 -0.68 29.23
CA GLY A 300 1.67 0.30 28.35
C GLY A 300 2.25 -0.31 27.07
N ILE A 301 3.30 0.33 26.54
CA ILE A 301 3.91 -0.02 25.26
C ILE A 301 5.19 -0.82 25.50
N GLN A 302 5.33 -1.97 24.85
CA GLN A 302 6.55 -2.78 24.80
C GLN A 302 7.06 -2.86 23.36
N SER A 303 8.36 -2.71 23.16
CA SER A 303 9.01 -2.81 21.86
C SER A 303 9.92 -4.04 21.80
N LEU A 304 9.77 -4.84 20.75
CA LEU A 304 10.65 -5.96 20.42
C LEU A 304 11.19 -5.77 19.00
N CYS A 305 12.29 -6.46 18.70
CA CYS A 305 12.92 -6.49 17.38
C CYS A 305 12.89 -7.91 16.81
N LEU A 306 12.55 -8.06 15.53
CA LEU A 306 12.77 -9.30 14.76
C LEU A 306 14.28 -9.61 14.66
N MET A 307 14.70 -10.86 14.45
CA MET A 307 16.14 -11.15 14.42
C MET A 307 16.93 -10.45 13.29
N SER A 308 16.29 -10.19 12.14
CA SER A 308 16.92 -9.59 10.97
C SER A 308 16.66 -8.08 10.91
N HIS A 309 17.73 -7.31 10.72
CA HIS A 309 17.68 -5.85 10.58
C HIS A 309 18.60 -5.38 9.44
N PRO A 310 18.23 -5.65 8.18
CA PRO A 310 19.00 -5.17 7.04
C PRO A 310 18.97 -3.64 6.97
N GLN A 311 19.80 -3.09 6.09
CA GLN A 311 19.68 -1.68 5.75
C GLN A 311 18.28 -1.40 5.18
N PRO A 312 17.56 -0.38 5.67
CA PRO A 312 16.21 -0.07 5.22
C PRO A 312 16.11 0.11 3.70
N LYS A 313 14.93 -0.15 3.14
CA LYS A 313 14.58 0.01 1.72
C LYS A 313 13.15 0.55 1.60
N GLN A 314 12.91 1.66 2.26
CA GLN A 314 11.62 2.34 2.34
C GLN A 314 11.13 2.76 0.94
N CYS A 315 9.84 2.67 0.65
CA CYS A 315 9.33 2.91 -0.69
C CYS A 315 9.45 4.40 -1.10
N ILE A 316 10.34 4.73 -2.05
CA ILE A 316 10.46 6.12 -2.52
C ILE A 316 9.19 6.64 -3.21
N PHE A 317 8.36 5.73 -3.71
CA PHE A 317 7.11 6.07 -4.37
C PHE A 317 6.06 6.66 -3.41
N GLU A 318 6.22 6.48 -2.09
CA GLU A 318 5.43 7.21 -1.08
C GLU A 318 5.59 8.73 -1.26
N HIS A 319 6.82 9.20 -1.42
CA HIS A 319 7.11 10.62 -1.59
C HIS A 319 6.72 11.13 -2.98
N ILE A 320 6.87 10.30 -4.01
CA ILE A 320 6.55 10.70 -5.40
C ILE A 320 5.04 10.85 -5.59
N TYR A 321 4.24 9.90 -5.10
CA TYR A 321 2.82 9.85 -5.47
C TYR A 321 1.88 9.44 -4.33
N PHE A 322 2.19 8.42 -3.54
CA PHE A 322 1.17 7.79 -2.69
C PHE A 322 0.73 8.58 -1.48
N ALA A 323 1.67 9.01 -0.66
CA ALA A 323 1.35 9.68 0.57
C ALA A 323 0.72 11.05 0.28
N LEU A 324 -0.12 11.54 1.19
CA LEU A 324 -0.64 12.90 1.04
C LEU A 324 0.46 13.92 1.33
N PRO A 325 0.43 15.12 0.71
CA PRO A 325 1.43 16.15 0.95
C PRO A 325 1.53 16.59 2.42
N ASN A 326 0.43 16.53 3.19
CA ASN A 326 0.40 16.88 4.61
C ASN A 326 0.95 15.76 5.53
N SER A 327 1.46 14.66 4.98
CA SER A 327 2.04 13.59 5.77
C SER A 327 3.56 13.73 5.92
N VAL A 328 4.07 13.29 7.08
CA VAL A 328 5.49 13.00 7.29
C VAL A 328 5.67 11.50 7.20
N VAL A 329 6.34 11.05 6.15
CA VAL A 329 6.58 9.64 5.88
C VAL A 329 8.09 9.41 5.87
N PHE A 330 8.57 8.36 6.54
CA PHE A 330 10.00 8.05 6.63
C PHE A 330 10.84 9.22 7.15
N GLY A 331 10.31 9.94 8.14
CA GLY A 331 10.93 11.14 8.73
C GLY A 331 10.94 12.37 7.84
N ARG A 332 10.39 12.32 6.62
CA ARG A 332 10.46 13.40 5.63
C ARG A 332 9.07 13.95 5.30
N SER A 333 8.98 15.28 5.17
CA SER A 333 7.78 15.93 4.65
C SER A 333 7.57 15.53 3.18
N VAL A 334 6.40 14.99 2.88
CA VAL A 334 6.01 14.63 1.51
C VAL A 334 5.89 15.90 0.65
N TYR A 335 5.33 16.99 1.20
CA TYR A 335 5.24 18.28 0.52
C TYR A 335 6.62 18.80 0.09
N GLU A 336 7.58 18.88 1.01
CA GLU A 336 8.93 19.39 0.71
C GLU A 336 9.64 18.52 -0.33
N SER A 337 9.50 17.19 -0.21
CA SER A 337 10.08 16.26 -1.19
C SER A 337 9.55 16.54 -2.61
N ARG A 338 8.22 16.67 -2.78
CA ARG A 338 7.61 16.95 -4.09
C ARG A 338 7.98 18.32 -4.63
N ARG A 339 8.03 19.33 -3.77
CA ARG A 339 8.47 20.68 -4.16
C ARG A 339 9.90 20.65 -4.69
N GLN A 340 10.81 19.99 -3.98
CA GLN A 340 12.21 19.83 -4.38
C GLN A 340 12.36 19.04 -5.69
N PHE A 341 11.52 18.03 -5.95
CA PHE A 341 11.51 17.33 -7.24
C PHE A 341 11.20 18.30 -8.39
N GLY A 342 10.23 19.20 -8.20
CA GLY A 342 9.91 20.28 -9.13
C GLY A 342 11.07 21.24 -9.37
N GLU A 343 11.75 21.67 -8.30
CA GLU A 343 12.91 22.56 -8.37
C GLU A 343 14.09 21.92 -9.12
N ILE A 344 14.35 20.62 -8.91
CA ILE A 344 15.36 19.86 -9.65
C ILE A 344 15.00 19.80 -11.13
N LEU A 345 13.75 19.47 -11.48
CA LEU A 345 13.28 19.43 -12.87
C LEU A 345 13.45 20.77 -13.59
N ALA A 346 13.14 21.89 -12.93
CA ALA A 346 13.32 23.22 -13.50
C ALA A 346 14.80 23.59 -13.69
N THR A 347 15.68 23.07 -12.83
CA THR A 347 17.13 23.31 -12.91
C THR A 347 17.78 22.47 -14.01
N GLU A 348 17.45 21.19 -14.09
CA GLU A 348 18.12 20.23 -14.98
C GLU A 348 17.44 20.10 -16.35
N SER A 349 16.20 20.57 -16.50
CA SER A 349 15.46 20.52 -17.76
C SER A 349 14.62 21.78 -18.01
N PRO A 350 15.22 22.99 -17.97
CA PRO A 350 14.51 24.23 -18.23
C PRO A 350 13.98 24.29 -19.66
N VAL A 351 12.94 25.10 -19.88
CA VAL A 351 12.42 25.42 -21.20
C VAL A 351 11.73 26.78 -21.17
N ASP A 352 11.87 27.55 -22.25
CA ASP A 352 11.17 28.82 -22.38
C ASP A 352 9.66 28.57 -22.48
N CYS A 353 8.92 29.01 -21.48
CA CYS A 353 7.47 28.84 -21.40
C CYS A 353 6.80 30.08 -20.80
N ASP A 354 5.50 30.21 -21.04
CA ASP A 354 4.73 31.38 -20.58
C ASP A 354 3.95 31.06 -19.29
N VAL A 355 3.72 29.77 -19.01
CA VAL A 355 2.97 29.30 -17.85
C VAL A 355 3.38 27.89 -17.44
N VAL A 356 3.40 27.66 -16.13
CA VAL A 356 3.52 26.33 -15.52
C VAL A 356 2.17 25.91 -14.97
N ILE A 357 1.72 24.70 -15.30
CA ILE A 357 0.48 24.10 -14.80
C ILE A 357 0.78 22.72 -14.22
N ALA A 358 -0.16 22.19 -13.45
CA ALA A 358 -0.10 20.83 -12.91
C ALA A 358 -1.15 19.93 -13.55
N VAL A 359 -0.88 18.62 -13.55
CA VAL A 359 -1.94 17.61 -13.58
C VAL A 359 -2.46 17.43 -12.14
N PRO A 360 -3.69 17.87 -11.82
CA PRO A 360 -4.20 17.79 -10.46
C PRO A 360 -4.62 16.37 -10.07
N ASP A 361 -4.53 15.98 -8.80
CA ASP A 361 -4.01 16.78 -7.66
C ASP A 361 -2.54 16.48 -7.33
N SER A 362 -2.04 15.33 -7.77
CA SER A 362 -0.72 14.80 -7.39
C SER A 362 0.44 15.66 -7.89
N GLY A 363 0.34 16.22 -9.10
CA GLY A 363 1.40 17.04 -9.71
C GLY A 363 1.52 18.46 -9.16
N VAL A 364 0.54 18.94 -8.37
CA VAL A 364 0.43 20.36 -7.97
C VAL A 364 1.67 20.85 -7.22
N VAL A 365 2.12 20.11 -6.20
CA VAL A 365 3.24 20.54 -5.35
C VAL A 365 4.56 20.57 -6.14
N ALA A 366 4.78 19.60 -7.02
CA ALA A 366 5.94 19.60 -7.91
C ALA A 366 5.88 20.75 -8.92
N ALA A 367 4.70 21.07 -9.47
CA ALA A 367 4.53 22.20 -10.37
C ALA A 367 4.81 23.55 -9.68
N LEU A 368 4.41 23.71 -8.41
CA LEU A 368 4.74 24.90 -7.61
C LEU A 368 6.25 25.06 -7.44
N GLY A 369 6.96 23.97 -7.12
CA GLY A 369 8.43 23.97 -7.03
C GLY A 369 9.10 24.30 -8.37
N TYR A 370 8.61 23.71 -9.46
CA TYR A 370 9.10 23.98 -10.81
C TYR A 370 8.90 25.46 -11.18
N ALA A 371 7.69 25.99 -10.99
CA ALA A 371 7.33 27.38 -11.29
C ALA A 371 8.19 28.38 -10.52
N ALA A 372 8.36 28.16 -9.21
CA ALA A 372 9.19 29.00 -8.36
C ALA A 372 10.66 29.03 -8.83
N LYS A 373 11.21 27.88 -9.20
CA LYS A 373 12.60 27.78 -9.66
C LYS A 373 12.81 28.31 -11.08
N ALA A 374 11.85 28.11 -11.98
CA ALA A 374 11.88 28.59 -13.35
C ALA A 374 11.60 30.10 -13.48
N GLY A 375 11.02 30.73 -12.44
CA GLY A 375 10.62 32.14 -12.49
C GLY A 375 9.42 32.41 -13.39
N VAL A 376 8.58 31.39 -13.64
CA VAL A 376 7.39 31.44 -14.50
C VAL A 376 6.15 31.29 -13.63
N PRO A 377 5.06 32.05 -13.88
CA PRO A 377 3.86 31.96 -13.05
C PRO A 377 3.23 30.55 -13.10
N PHE A 378 2.94 30.00 -11.92
CA PHE A 378 2.04 28.87 -11.78
C PHE A 378 0.60 29.33 -12.02
N GLN A 379 -0.16 28.60 -12.82
CA GLN A 379 -1.58 28.83 -13.03
C GLN A 379 -2.33 27.50 -13.00
N GLN A 380 -3.59 27.56 -12.55
CA GLN A 380 -4.46 26.39 -12.58
C GLN A 380 -5.03 26.18 -14.00
N GLY A 381 -4.23 25.58 -14.89
CA GLY A 381 -4.62 25.32 -16.28
C GLY A 381 -5.56 24.12 -16.47
N LEU A 382 -5.60 23.21 -15.50
CA LEU A 382 -6.49 22.05 -15.46
C LEU A 382 -7.26 22.04 -14.14
N ILE A 383 -8.57 21.82 -14.21
CA ILE A 383 -9.45 21.70 -13.06
C ILE A 383 -9.91 20.26 -12.95
N ARG A 384 -9.65 19.62 -11.81
CA ARG A 384 -10.20 18.30 -11.51
C ARG A 384 -11.69 18.41 -11.21
N SER A 385 -12.51 17.51 -11.73
CA SER A 385 -13.90 17.38 -11.32
C SER A 385 -13.97 16.68 -9.95
N HIS A 386 -14.67 17.29 -8.99
CA HIS A 386 -14.83 16.77 -7.64
C HIS A 386 -15.91 15.67 -7.55
N TYR A 387 -16.72 15.51 -8.60
CA TYR A 387 -17.89 14.63 -8.62
C TYR A 387 -17.69 13.39 -9.49
N VAL A 388 -16.43 13.02 -9.76
CA VAL A 388 -16.11 11.81 -10.53
C VAL A 388 -16.35 10.59 -9.63
N GLY A 389 -17.51 9.95 -9.78
CA GLY A 389 -17.84 8.67 -9.13
C GLY A 389 -17.26 7.45 -9.85
N ARG A 390 -17.32 6.28 -9.18
CA ARG A 390 -16.85 4.98 -9.71
C ARG A 390 -17.79 4.33 -10.74
N THR A 391 -18.94 4.94 -11.04
CA THR A 391 -20.02 4.30 -11.79
C THR A 391 -20.55 5.21 -12.88
N PHE A 392 -19.83 5.28 -14.00
CA PHE A 392 -20.47 5.57 -15.28
C PHE A 392 -20.54 4.24 -16.04
N ILE A 393 -21.73 3.72 -16.29
CA ILE A 393 -21.92 2.60 -17.22
C ILE A 393 -22.35 3.26 -18.52
N GLU A 394 -21.38 3.59 -19.39
CA GLU A 394 -21.70 4.23 -20.67
C GLU A 394 -21.59 3.22 -21.82
N PRO A 395 -22.70 2.90 -22.51
CA PRO A 395 -22.82 1.74 -23.38
C PRO A 395 -22.17 1.87 -24.77
N SER A 396 -21.49 2.99 -25.10
CA SER A 396 -20.97 3.21 -26.46
C SER A 396 -19.46 3.45 -26.52
N GLN A 397 -18.79 2.78 -27.45
CA GLN A 397 -17.34 2.94 -27.71
C GLN A 397 -16.97 4.39 -28.06
N LYS A 398 -17.89 5.16 -28.67
CA LYS A 398 -17.67 6.57 -29.04
C LYS A 398 -17.47 7.51 -27.86
N ILE A 399 -17.95 7.14 -26.67
CA ILE A 399 -17.83 7.98 -25.46
C ILE A 399 -16.65 7.56 -24.58
N ARG A 400 -16.03 6.38 -24.80
CA ARG A 400 -14.87 5.92 -23.99
C ARG A 400 -13.68 6.88 -23.99
N ASP A 401 -13.52 7.70 -25.04
CA ASP A 401 -12.49 8.74 -25.11
C ASP A 401 -12.74 9.95 -24.18
N PHE A 402 -13.94 10.08 -23.62
CA PHE A 402 -14.30 11.18 -22.71
C PHE A 402 -13.81 11.00 -21.28
N GLY A 403 -13.25 9.84 -20.90
CA GLY A 403 -12.86 9.57 -19.51
C GLY A 403 -11.98 10.65 -18.88
N VAL A 404 -10.98 11.16 -19.62
CA VAL A 404 -10.14 12.27 -19.14
C VAL A 404 -10.89 13.60 -19.13
N LYS A 405 -11.76 13.87 -20.12
CA LYS A 405 -12.59 15.09 -20.17
C LYS A 405 -13.64 15.15 -19.04
N LEU A 406 -14.08 14.00 -18.54
CA LEU A 406 -14.94 13.91 -17.36
C LEU A 406 -14.17 14.23 -16.06
N LYS A 407 -12.88 13.90 -16.02
CA LYS A 407 -12.02 14.08 -14.84
C LYS A 407 -11.33 15.43 -14.78
N LEU A 408 -10.93 15.97 -15.93
CA LEU A 408 -10.07 17.14 -16.07
C LEU A 408 -10.66 18.10 -17.11
N SER A 409 -10.85 19.34 -16.71
CA SER A 409 -11.35 20.42 -17.57
C SER A 409 -10.25 21.46 -17.80
N PRO A 410 -9.87 21.76 -19.05
CA PRO A 410 -8.85 22.76 -19.34
C PRO A 410 -9.42 24.19 -19.24
N VAL A 411 -8.62 25.11 -18.72
CA VAL A 411 -8.97 26.53 -18.64
C VAL A 411 -8.40 27.26 -19.86
N ARG A 412 -9.18 27.39 -20.93
CA ARG A 412 -8.75 28.03 -22.19
C ARG A 412 -8.07 29.39 -21.99
N ALA A 413 -8.62 30.24 -21.13
CA ALA A 413 -8.05 31.56 -20.83
C ALA A 413 -6.61 31.53 -20.27
N VAL A 414 -6.22 30.41 -19.63
CA VAL A 414 -4.86 30.22 -19.12
C VAL A 414 -3.92 29.70 -20.22
N LEU A 415 -4.43 28.91 -21.17
CA LEU A 415 -3.65 28.09 -22.09
C LEU A 415 -3.53 28.67 -23.51
N GLU A 416 -4.54 29.41 -23.98
CA GLU A 416 -4.66 29.85 -25.37
C GLU A 416 -3.46 30.71 -25.81
N GLY A 417 -2.80 30.30 -26.89
CA GLY A 417 -1.63 30.96 -27.48
C GLY A 417 -0.32 30.79 -26.70
N LYS A 418 -0.32 30.10 -25.55
CA LYS A 418 0.84 30.00 -24.65
C LYS A 418 1.65 28.73 -24.84
N ARG A 419 2.93 28.80 -24.51
CA ARG A 419 3.84 27.66 -24.31
C ARG A 419 3.70 27.18 -22.89
N VAL A 420 3.22 25.96 -22.72
CA VAL A 420 2.76 25.43 -21.44
C VAL A 420 3.74 24.36 -20.95
N VAL A 421 4.33 24.55 -19.78
CA VAL A 421 4.91 23.42 -19.03
C VAL A 421 3.81 22.78 -18.19
N VAL A 422 3.62 21.49 -18.35
CA VAL A 422 2.69 20.69 -17.53
C VAL A 422 3.50 19.69 -16.71
N VAL A 423 3.35 19.77 -15.39
CA VAL A 423 4.02 18.88 -14.43
C VAL A 423 3.06 17.79 -13.98
N ASP A 424 3.50 16.54 -14.08
CA ASP A 424 2.80 15.36 -13.56
C ASP A 424 3.74 14.57 -12.64
N ASP A 425 3.21 13.70 -11.80
CA ASP A 425 4.01 12.91 -10.85
C ASP A 425 4.81 11.79 -11.54
N SER A 426 4.17 11.04 -12.45
CA SER A 426 4.72 9.84 -13.06
C SER A 426 4.09 9.52 -14.40
N ILE A 427 4.78 8.71 -15.21
CA ILE A 427 4.22 8.08 -16.42
C ILE A 427 4.40 6.57 -16.28
N VAL A 428 3.30 5.83 -16.39
CA VAL A 428 3.28 4.36 -16.32
C VAL A 428 3.06 3.74 -17.71
N ARG A 429 1.84 3.86 -18.26
CA ARG A 429 1.48 3.38 -19.61
C ARG A 429 1.48 4.48 -20.68
N GLY A 430 1.50 5.76 -20.27
CA GLY A 430 1.54 6.93 -21.17
C GLY A 430 0.21 7.33 -21.81
N THR A 431 -0.82 6.49 -21.73
CA THR A 431 -2.13 6.72 -22.38
C THR A 431 -2.89 7.92 -21.77
N THR A 432 -2.85 8.12 -20.46
CA THR A 432 -3.41 9.32 -19.80
C THR A 432 -2.65 10.57 -20.18
N SER A 433 -1.31 10.54 -20.16
CA SER A 433 -0.47 11.67 -20.54
C SER A 433 -0.73 12.10 -21.99
N SER A 434 -0.87 11.16 -22.92
CA SER A 434 -1.26 11.43 -24.32
C SER A 434 -2.60 12.16 -24.43
N LYS A 435 -3.61 11.71 -23.68
CA LYS A 435 -4.93 12.36 -23.62
C LYS A 435 -4.86 13.77 -23.02
N ILE A 436 -4.04 13.99 -21.99
CA ILE A 436 -3.83 15.30 -21.36
C ILE A 436 -3.15 16.26 -22.35
N VAL A 437 -2.09 15.84 -23.03
CA VAL A 437 -1.41 16.68 -24.03
C VAL A 437 -2.37 17.08 -25.15
N ARG A 438 -3.17 16.14 -25.66
CA ARG A 438 -4.23 16.43 -26.65
C ARG A 438 -5.24 17.45 -26.12
N LEU A 439 -5.71 17.29 -24.89
CA LEU A 439 -6.64 18.21 -24.23
C LEU A 439 -6.09 19.63 -24.12
N LEU A 440 -4.81 19.78 -23.78
CA LEU A 440 -4.14 21.08 -23.69
C LEU A 440 -3.99 21.74 -25.06
N LYS A 441 -3.64 20.97 -26.10
CA LYS A 441 -3.58 21.46 -27.49
C LYS A 441 -4.95 21.89 -28.01
N GLU A 442 -6.01 21.12 -27.74
CA GLU A 442 -7.41 21.49 -28.06
C GLU A 442 -7.90 22.75 -27.33
N ALA A 443 -7.32 23.04 -26.16
CA ALA A 443 -7.60 24.26 -25.40
C ALA A 443 -6.82 25.49 -25.92
N GLY A 444 -5.96 25.33 -26.92
CA GLY A 444 -5.26 26.42 -27.60
C GLY A 444 -3.79 26.60 -27.20
N ALA A 445 -3.19 25.67 -26.44
CA ALA A 445 -1.76 25.73 -26.13
C ALA A 445 -0.92 25.67 -27.43
N LYS A 446 0.05 26.59 -27.56
CA LYS A 446 0.97 26.68 -28.69
C LYS A 446 2.00 25.55 -28.66
N GLU A 447 2.57 25.30 -27.48
CA GLU A 447 3.55 24.25 -27.20
C GLU A 447 3.19 23.60 -25.86
N VAL A 448 3.44 22.29 -25.72
CA VAL A 448 3.19 21.52 -24.50
C VAL A 448 4.46 20.76 -24.11
N HIS A 449 5.08 21.18 -23.01
CA HIS A 449 6.29 20.60 -22.45
C HIS A 449 5.96 19.79 -21.20
N MET A 450 6.09 18.47 -21.28
CA MET A 450 5.85 17.57 -20.15
C MET A 450 7.08 17.51 -19.23
N ARG A 451 6.84 17.60 -17.92
CA ARG A 451 7.86 17.42 -16.87
C ARG A 451 7.35 16.45 -15.81
N ILE A 452 8.08 15.38 -15.58
CA ILE A 452 7.61 14.25 -14.75
C ILE A 452 8.42 14.18 -13.46
N ALA A 453 7.77 14.36 -12.31
CA ALA A 453 8.37 14.40 -10.97
C ALA A 453 8.77 13.02 -10.42
N SER A 454 9.19 12.13 -11.32
CA SER A 454 9.69 10.78 -11.06
C SER A 454 10.71 10.42 -12.14
N PRO A 455 11.70 9.57 -11.82
CA PRO A 455 12.45 8.84 -12.83
C PRO A 455 11.52 7.93 -13.67
N PRO A 456 11.97 7.47 -14.85
CA PRO A 456 11.23 6.52 -15.67
C PRO A 456 10.94 5.21 -14.91
N ILE A 457 9.68 4.75 -14.95
CA ILE A 457 9.26 3.50 -14.29
C ILE A 457 9.48 2.34 -15.26
N ILE A 458 10.50 1.52 -14.99
CA ILE A 458 10.92 0.39 -15.84
C ILE A 458 10.59 -0.97 -15.25
N GLY A 459 10.37 -1.06 -13.94
CA GLY A 459 10.07 -2.31 -13.24
C GLY A 459 8.75 -2.26 -12.46
N SER A 460 8.03 -3.38 -12.44
CA SER A 460 6.85 -3.54 -11.57
C SER A 460 7.24 -3.54 -10.09
N CYS A 461 6.35 -3.07 -9.22
CA CYS A 461 6.53 -3.19 -7.78
C CYS A 461 6.06 -4.56 -7.27
N TYR A 462 6.85 -5.19 -6.39
CA TYR A 462 6.48 -6.42 -5.68
C TYR A 462 6.25 -6.21 -4.18
N TYR A 463 6.18 -4.96 -3.74
CA TYR A 463 6.20 -4.55 -2.33
C TYR A 463 4.95 -3.79 -1.90
N GLY A 464 3.84 -4.01 -2.59
CA GLY A 464 2.56 -3.43 -2.20
C GLY A 464 2.15 -2.17 -2.95
N VAL A 465 2.57 -2.03 -4.20
CA VAL A 465 2.04 -1.02 -5.11
C VAL A 465 1.50 -1.71 -6.34
N ASP A 466 0.27 -1.40 -6.71
CA ASP A 466 -0.35 -1.87 -7.94
C ASP A 466 0.30 -1.21 -9.16
N THR A 467 1.28 -1.90 -9.73
CA THR A 467 1.83 -1.57 -11.04
C THR A 467 1.41 -2.61 -12.07
N PRO A 468 1.28 -2.21 -13.35
CA PRO A 468 1.12 -3.17 -14.43
C PRO A 468 2.38 -4.03 -14.60
N SER A 469 2.32 -5.04 -15.48
CA SER A 469 3.49 -5.87 -15.78
C SER A 469 4.59 -5.04 -16.45
N SER A 470 5.84 -5.49 -16.36
CA SER A 470 6.98 -4.77 -16.93
C SER A 470 6.83 -4.55 -18.44
N GLU A 471 6.14 -5.42 -19.17
CA GLU A 471 5.89 -5.29 -20.61
C GLU A 471 4.87 -4.19 -20.94
N GLU A 472 3.99 -3.86 -20.00
CA GLU A 472 2.99 -2.79 -20.18
C GLU A 472 3.57 -1.40 -19.86
N LEU A 473 4.64 -1.33 -19.06
CA LEU A 473 5.34 -0.09 -18.73
C LEU A 473 5.95 0.54 -19.99
N ILE A 474 5.60 1.80 -20.26
CA ILE A 474 6.03 2.48 -21.49
C ILE A 474 7.54 2.72 -21.48
N SER A 475 8.12 3.10 -20.34
CA SER A 475 9.57 3.34 -20.19
C SER A 475 10.42 2.07 -20.22
N ASN A 476 9.80 0.90 -20.14
CA ASN A 476 10.51 -0.36 -20.36
C ASN A 476 10.58 -0.75 -21.85
N ARG A 477 9.73 -0.14 -22.70
CA ARG A 477 9.64 -0.43 -24.14
C ARG A 477 10.16 0.68 -25.06
N MET A 478 10.17 1.91 -24.56
CA MET A 478 10.43 3.13 -25.34
C MET A 478 11.46 4.01 -24.63
N SER A 479 12.34 4.61 -25.43
CA SER A 479 13.21 5.71 -25.01
C SER A 479 12.40 6.98 -24.68
N VAL A 480 13.03 7.96 -24.02
CA VAL A 480 12.36 9.22 -23.65
C VAL A 480 11.80 9.95 -24.88
N GLU A 481 12.53 9.95 -25.99
CA GLU A 481 12.17 10.57 -27.26
C GLU A 481 10.98 9.84 -27.92
N GLU A 482 10.97 8.51 -27.89
CA GLU A 482 9.84 7.71 -28.37
C GLU A 482 8.59 7.94 -27.50
N ILE A 483 8.75 8.06 -26.17
CA ILE A 483 7.63 8.40 -25.27
C ILE A 483 7.13 9.81 -25.58
N ARG A 484 8.02 10.79 -25.81
CA ARG A 484 7.67 12.17 -26.17
C ARG A 484 6.79 12.20 -27.42
N ASP A 485 7.17 11.45 -28.46
CA ASP A 485 6.40 11.32 -29.70
C ASP A 485 5.08 10.60 -29.46
N PHE A 486 5.08 9.50 -28.71
CA PHE A 486 3.87 8.74 -28.39
C PHE A 486 2.81 9.59 -27.65
N ILE A 487 3.23 10.39 -26.67
CA ILE A 487 2.31 11.28 -25.95
C ILE A 487 1.98 12.56 -26.72
N GLY A 488 2.73 12.86 -27.79
CA GLY A 488 2.51 14.03 -28.65
C GLY A 488 2.95 15.36 -28.05
N SER A 489 3.89 15.36 -27.10
CA SER A 489 4.43 16.56 -26.45
C SER A 489 5.60 17.18 -27.25
N ASP A 490 5.81 18.47 -27.10
CA ASP A 490 6.90 19.21 -27.76
C ASP A 490 8.26 18.93 -27.09
N SER A 491 8.26 18.70 -25.77
CA SER A 491 9.41 18.14 -25.04
C SER A 491 8.94 17.31 -23.86
N LEU A 492 9.73 16.32 -23.46
CA LEU A 492 9.50 15.49 -22.28
C LEU A 492 10.79 15.41 -21.48
N ALA A 493 10.71 15.59 -20.16
CA ALA A 493 11.82 15.28 -19.25
C ALA A 493 11.31 14.63 -17.96
N PHE A 494 12.05 13.63 -17.50
CA PHE A 494 11.83 12.95 -16.23
C PHE A 494 12.80 13.48 -15.17
N LEU A 495 12.45 13.31 -13.89
CA LEU A 495 13.36 13.61 -12.79
C LEU A 495 14.59 12.69 -12.89
N PRO A 496 15.82 13.22 -13.01
CA PRO A 496 16.98 12.35 -13.17
C PRO A 496 17.22 11.52 -11.90
N PHE A 497 17.47 10.22 -12.10
CA PHE A 497 17.57 9.26 -10.98
C PHE A 497 18.72 9.60 -10.02
N ASP A 498 19.87 10.03 -10.54
CA ASP A 498 21.00 10.44 -9.72
C ASP A 498 20.70 11.71 -8.91
N SER A 499 19.88 12.61 -9.45
CA SER A 499 19.49 13.86 -8.78
C SER A 499 18.53 13.57 -7.62
N LEU A 500 17.61 12.60 -7.79
CA LEU A 500 16.80 12.07 -6.71
C LEU A 500 17.66 11.46 -5.59
N LYS A 501 18.68 10.66 -5.95
CA LYS A 501 19.61 10.10 -4.95
C LYS A 501 20.41 11.19 -4.23
N ARG A 502 20.92 12.19 -4.95
CA ARG A 502 21.63 13.33 -4.35
C ARG A 502 20.75 14.12 -3.39
N LEU A 503 19.48 14.30 -3.71
CA LEU A 503 18.51 14.98 -2.85
C LEU A 503 18.30 14.26 -1.51
N LEU A 504 18.30 12.93 -1.54
CA LEU A 504 18.19 12.09 -0.33
C LEU A 504 19.52 12.00 0.43
N GLY A 505 20.65 12.32 -0.21
CA GLY A 505 21.96 12.39 0.43
C GLY A 505 22.35 11.08 1.12
N GLY A 506 22.75 11.16 2.38
CA GLY A 506 23.12 10.00 3.20
C GLY A 506 21.97 9.00 3.45
N GLU A 507 20.72 9.43 3.27
CA GLU A 507 19.54 8.57 3.39
C GLU A 507 19.26 7.79 2.10
N SER A 508 19.90 8.14 0.98
CA SER A 508 19.62 7.52 -0.33
C SER A 508 19.69 5.99 -0.31
N PRO A 509 20.66 5.33 0.36
CA PRO A 509 20.70 3.87 0.48
C PRO A 509 19.53 3.25 1.26
N ASN A 510 18.78 4.04 2.04
CA ASN A 510 17.66 3.57 2.87
C ASN A 510 16.33 3.46 2.09
N PHE A 511 16.33 3.77 0.80
CA PHE A 511 15.15 3.73 -0.05
C PHE A 511 15.20 2.59 -1.09
N CYS A 512 14.04 2.03 -1.41
CA CYS A 512 13.83 1.13 -2.53
C CYS A 512 13.64 1.92 -3.82
N TYR A 513 14.39 1.56 -4.86
CA TYR A 513 14.26 2.13 -6.21
C TYR A 513 14.02 1.03 -7.26
N ALA A 514 13.45 -0.11 -6.86
CA ALA A 514 13.29 -1.26 -7.74
C ALA A 514 12.51 -0.92 -9.01
N CYS A 515 11.47 -0.07 -8.90
CA CYS A 515 10.70 0.40 -10.05
C CYS A 515 11.49 1.25 -11.06
N PHE A 516 12.60 1.87 -10.65
CA PHE A 516 13.46 2.71 -11.51
C PHE A 516 14.75 2.03 -11.95
N SER A 517 15.18 0.99 -11.23
CA SER A 517 16.48 0.35 -11.42
C SER A 517 16.41 -1.12 -11.80
N GLY A 518 15.27 -1.78 -11.59
CA GLY A 518 15.12 -3.23 -11.73
C GLY A 518 15.79 -4.05 -10.62
N ASN A 519 16.47 -3.40 -9.66
CA ASN A 519 17.17 -4.08 -8.56
C ASN A 519 16.25 -4.21 -7.35
N TYR A 520 15.81 -5.42 -7.04
CA TYR A 520 14.86 -5.72 -5.97
C TYR A 520 15.60 -6.08 -4.68
N PRO A 521 15.36 -5.39 -3.54
CA PRO A 521 16.02 -5.75 -2.29
C PRO A 521 15.64 -7.14 -1.75
N VAL A 522 14.43 -7.59 -2.09
CA VAL A 522 13.95 -8.96 -1.88
C VAL A 522 13.49 -9.49 -3.22
N GLU A 523 14.27 -10.39 -3.81
CA GLU A 523 14.01 -10.94 -5.14
C GLU A 523 12.73 -11.78 -5.18
N PRO A 524 11.84 -11.57 -6.17
CA PRO A 524 10.69 -12.45 -6.39
C PRO A 524 11.15 -13.83 -6.83
N ARG A 525 11.03 -14.82 -5.93
CA ARG A 525 11.32 -16.23 -6.27
C ARG A 525 10.34 -16.83 -7.27
N GLU A 526 9.19 -16.20 -7.46
CA GLU A 526 8.13 -16.68 -8.34
C GLU A 526 7.59 -15.52 -9.20
N LEU A 527 7.59 -15.70 -10.53
CA LEU A 527 6.96 -14.75 -11.45
C LEU A 527 5.44 -14.70 -11.16
N LYS A 528 4.97 -13.63 -10.53
CA LYS A 528 3.55 -13.29 -10.50
C LYS A 528 3.13 -12.85 -11.92
N VAL A 529 2.69 -13.80 -12.74
CA VAL A 529 2.00 -13.48 -13.99
C VAL A 529 0.63 -12.90 -13.62
N LYS A 530 0.48 -11.57 -13.71
CA LYS A 530 -0.85 -10.95 -13.84
C LYS A 530 -1.37 -11.28 -15.23
N ARG A 531 -2.22 -12.31 -15.35
CA ARG A 531 -3.07 -12.45 -16.54
C ARG A 531 -4.32 -11.60 -16.32
N VAL A 532 -4.45 -10.57 -17.14
CA VAL A 532 -5.71 -9.82 -17.30
C VAL A 532 -6.74 -10.81 -17.84
N GLY A 533 -7.73 -11.19 -17.03
CA GLY A 533 -8.98 -11.80 -17.52
C GLY A 533 -9.27 -13.27 -17.23
N ASP A 534 -8.75 -13.91 -16.19
CA ASP A 534 -9.23 -15.24 -15.80
C ASP A 534 -10.54 -15.13 -14.98
N PHE A 535 -11.64 -15.25 -15.71
CA PHE A 535 -12.96 -15.65 -15.22
C PHE A 535 -12.85 -17.02 -14.54
N VAL A 536 -13.77 -17.28 -13.59
CA VAL A 536 -13.94 -18.50 -12.78
C VAL A 536 -13.29 -18.41 -11.40
N ASP A 537 -14.14 -18.11 -10.42
CA ASP A 537 -13.95 -18.53 -9.02
C ASP A 537 -14.30 -20.02 -8.97
N ASP A 538 -13.41 -20.81 -8.39
CA ASP A 538 -13.54 -22.24 -8.17
C ASP A 538 -14.58 -22.46 -7.05
N GLY A 539 -15.87 -22.24 -7.38
CA GLY A 539 -17.00 -22.84 -6.70
C GLY A 539 -17.38 -22.31 -5.32
N LEU A 540 -17.73 -21.02 -5.17
CA LEU A 540 -18.65 -20.55 -4.11
C LEU A 540 -19.49 -19.35 -4.60
N ASN A 541 -20.47 -19.62 -5.49
CA ASN A 541 -21.54 -18.66 -5.77
C ASN A 541 -22.55 -18.66 -4.61
N GLY A 542 -22.38 -17.73 -3.67
CA GLY A 542 -23.42 -17.31 -2.72
C GLY A 542 -23.99 -15.95 -3.13
N SER A 543 -25.32 -15.84 -3.19
CA SER A 543 -26.07 -14.64 -3.57
C SER A 543 -25.70 -13.40 -2.73
N LEU A 544 -25.65 -12.23 -3.38
CA LEU A 544 -25.27 -10.91 -2.86
C LEU A 544 -26.24 -10.32 -1.80
N GLU A 545 -27.11 -11.12 -1.19
CA GLU A 545 -28.15 -10.68 -0.23
C GLU A 545 -28.13 -11.44 1.11
N SER A 546 -27.08 -12.20 1.43
CA SER A 546 -27.04 -13.03 2.64
C SER A 546 -25.71 -12.91 3.42
N ILE A 547 -25.35 -11.73 3.91
CA ILE A 547 -24.26 -11.59 4.90
C ILE A 547 -24.65 -10.49 5.91
N ASP A 548 -25.57 -10.84 6.82
CA ASP A 548 -25.72 -10.15 8.10
C ASP A 548 -24.77 -10.77 9.13
N GLY A 549 -24.27 -9.92 10.04
CA GLY A 549 -23.08 -10.12 10.87
C GLY A 549 -22.90 -11.48 11.55
N GLY A 550 -21.73 -12.09 11.33
CA GLY A 550 -21.29 -13.30 12.01
C GLY A 550 -20.59 -13.01 13.32
N TRP A 551 -21.23 -13.34 14.44
CA TRP A 551 -20.60 -13.38 15.77
C TRP A 551 -19.77 -14.66 15.92
N VAL A 552 -18.49 -14.53 16.26
CA VAL A 552 -17.66 -15.68 16.67
C VAL A 552 -17.63 -15.73 18.20
N GLN A 553 -18.50 -16.54 18.81
CA GLN A 553 -18.38 -16.94 20.21
C GLN A 553 -17.43 -18.13 20.34
N ALA A 554 -16.32 -17.97 21.05
CA ALA A 554 -15.46 -19.08 21.45
C ALA A 554 -16.05 -19.75 22.71
N ASN A 555 -16.54 -20.99 22.57
CA ASN A 555 -17.02 -21.81 23.68
C ASN A 555 -15.84 -22.29 24.56
N GLN A 556 -15.70 -21.75 25.76
CA GLN A 556 -14.96 -22.37 26.86
C GLN A 556 -15.95 -23.07 27.78
N ASN A 557 -16.00 -24.41 27.76
CA ASN A 557 -16.34 -25.22 28.94
C ASN A 557 -16.18 -26.73 28.66
N GLN A 558 -14.97 -27.26 28.82
CA GLN A 558 -14.73 -28.66 29.19
C GLN A 558 -13.35 -28.81 29.85
N ILE A 559 -13.22 -28.48 31.15
CA ILE A 559 -12.23 -29.12 32.05
C ILE A 559 -12.78 -29.08 33.49
N LYS A 560 -13.31 -30.21 33.97
CA LYS A 560 -12.98 -30.79 35.29
C LYS A 560 -13.78 -32.08 35.55
N LEU A 561 -13.07 -33.21 35.42
CA LEU A 561 -13.39 -34.49 36.06
C LEU A 561 -13.14 -34.39 37.57
N GLY A 562 -14.01 -35.03 38.36
CA GLY A 562 -13.62 -35.63 39.63
C GLY A 562 -14.53 -35.34 40.83
N THR A 563 -15.16 -36.41 41.34
CA THR A 563 -15.80 -36.58 42.67
C THR A 563 -17.15 -35.85 42.84
N GLY A 564 -18.26 -36.44 43.28
CA GLY A 564 -18.61 -37.71 43.92
C GLY A 564 -19.84 -37.43 44.80
N THR A 565 -20.76 -38.40 44.93
CA THR A 565 -21.92 -38.46 45.87
C THR A 565 -23.08 -37.48 45.60
N SER A 566 -24.22 -37.88 45.00
CA SER A 566 -25.33 -38.76 45.46
C SER A 566 -26.53 -37.93 45.96
N THR A 567 -27.66 -37.99 45.23
CA THR A 567 -29.03 -38.44 45.65
C THR A 567 -30.14 -37.73 44.87
N SER A 568 -30.94 -38.55 44.16
CA SER A 568 -32.40 -38.54 43.89
C SER A 568 -33.19 -37.22 44.02
N THR A 569 -34.15 -36.84 43.17
CA THR A 569 -35.37 -37.59 42.74
C THR A 569 -36.09 -36.67 41.69
N SER A 570 -36.36 -37.10 40.44
CA SER A 570 -37.69 -37.47 39.86
C SER A 570 -38.76 -36.32 39.85
N ILE A 571 -39.39 -35.87 38.76
CA ILE A 571 -40.43 -36.52 37.92
C ILE A 571 -40.92 -35.59 36.76
N SER A 572 -41.15 -36.21 35.58
CA SER A 572 -42.01 -35.96 34.37
C SER A 572 -42.66 -34.59 34.09
N GLN A 573 -42.84 -34.14 32.84
CA GLN A 573 -43.20 -34.84 31.58
C GLN A 573 -42.23 -34.62 30.42
#